data_AF-A0A353R9M0-F1
#
_entry.id   AF-A0A353R9M0-F1
#
_cell.length_a   1.000
_cell.length_b   1.000
_cell.length_c   1.000
_cell.angle_alpha   90.00
_cell.angle_beta   90.00
_cell.angle_gamma   90.00
#
_symmetry.space_group_name_H-M   'P 1'
#
loop_
_entity.id
_entity.type
_entity.pdbx_description
1 polymer ?
#
loop_
_entity_poly.entity_id
_entity_poly.type
_entity_poly.pdbx_seq_one_letter_code
_entity_poly.pdbx_strand_id
1 'polypeptide(L)'
;NTLEEDMVIIRNIDNVVPRGSLGPVIHWRKVLAGYLLSCRRKVYKYIGELKNNADPICLKEIAGFLESNFGITNPPMEGEEFRSYLFSKLNRPVRVCGMVPATGEPGGGPFRVVDRDGSGSLQILESAQLQGKRYPSTHFNPVDIVCSFKAYDGTTYRLSQFRDDDTGFISQKSFLGRELKALELPGLWNGGMSRWNTAFVEVPLSTFNPVKTVMDLLRNVHNN
;
A
#
# COMPACT_ATOMS: atom_id res chain seq x y z
N ASN A 1 -7.64 6.46 -14.67
CA ASN A 1 -8.44 7.18 -13.65
C ASN A 1 -9.87 7.40 -14.13
N THR A 2 -10.67 6.34 -14.25
CA THR A 2 -12.07 6.43 -14.70
C THR A 2 -13.07 6.17 -13.58
N LEU A 3 -12.58 5.78 -12.40
CA LEU A 3 -13.40 5.54 -11.21
C LEU A 3 -13.77 6.88 -10.56
N GLU A 4 -15.03 7.01 -10.19
CA GLU A 4 -15.58 8.20 -9.53
C GLU A 4 -15.56 8.07 -8.01
N GLU A 5 -15.47 6.84 -7.50
CA GLU A 5 -15.55 6.47 -6.11
C GLU A 5 -14.42 7.08 -5.27
N ASP A 6 -14.76 7.45 -4.04
CA ASP A 6 -13.80 8.00 -3.08
C ASP A 6 -12.86 6.94 -2.49
N MET A 7 -13.33 5.69 -2.43
CA MET A 7 -12.64 4.56 -1.84
C MET A 7 -12.81 3.32 -2.72
N VAL A 8 -11.71 2.62 -2.95
CA VAL A 8 -11.69 1.37 -3.71
C VAL A 8 -11.02 0.29 -2.88
N ILE A 9 -11.62 -0.90 -2.86
CA ILE A 9 -11.04 -2.09 -2.21
C ILE A 9 -10.51 -2.99 -3.32
N ILE A 10 -9.21 -3.25 -3.31
CA ILE A 10 -8.53 -4.12 -4.26
C ILE A 10 -8.31 -5.46 -3.58
N ARG A 11 -8.79 -6.51 -4.24
CA ARG A 11 -8.62 -7.88 -3.78
C ARG A 11 -8.25 -8.85 -4.88
N ASN A 12 -7.42 -9.83 -4.52
CA ASN A 12 -7.18 -10.97 -5.39
C ASN A 12 -8.40 -11.91 -5.39
N ILE A 13 -8.73 -12.41 -6.58
CA ILE A 13 -9.90 -13.24 -6.87
C ILE A 13 -9.74 -14.67 -6.34
N ASP A 14 -8.50 -15.12 -6.18
CA ASP A 14 -8.16 -16.43 -5.61
C ASP A 14 -8.46 -16.53 -4.11
N ASN A 15 -8.73 -15.41 -3.44
CA ASN A 15 -8.91 -15.33 -1.99
C ASN A 15 -10.42 -15.31 -1.58
N VAL A 16 -11.32 -15.71 -2.49
CA VAL A 16 -12.77 -15.71 -2.22
C VAL A 16 -13.14 -16.88 -1.29
N VAL A 17 -14.04 -16.61 -0.35
CA VAL A 17 -14.55 -17.60 0.62
C VAL A 17 -16.07 -17.75 0.50
N PRO A 18 -16.62 -18.92 0.87
CA PRO A 18 -18.06 -19.12 0.97
C PRO A 18 -18.73 -18.15 1.94
N ARG A 19 -20.04 -17.99 1.81
CA ARG A 19 -20.83 -17.02 2.59
C ARG A 19 -20.67 -17.21 4.09
N GLY A 20 -20.60 -18.46 4.57
CA GLY A 20 -20.42 -18.78 6.00
C GLY A 20 -19.11 -18.25 6.58
N SER A 21 -18.06 -18.15 5.76
CA SER A 21 -16.71 -17.74 6.15
C SER A 21 -16.44 -16.24 5.93
N LEU A 22 -17.42 -15.46 5.47
CA LEU A 22 -17.23 -14.03 5.18
C LEU A 22 -17.13 -13.15 6.44
N GLY A 23 -17.58 -13.61 7.60
CA GLY A 23 -17.65 -12.81 8.83
C GLY A 23 -16.33 -12.10 9.18
N PRO A 24 -15.23 -12.83 9.40
CA PRO A 24 -13.92 -12.25 9.67
C PRO A 24 -13.42 -11.34 8.55
N VAL A 25 -13.63 -11.73 7.29
CA VAL A 25 -13.23 -10.94 6.11
C VAL A 25 -13.92 -9.58 6.09
N ILE A 26 -15.23 -9.54 6.32
CA ILE A 26 -16.01 -8.30 6.36
C ILE A 26 -15.57 -7.43 7.54
N HIS A 27 -15.36 -8.01 8.72
CA HIS A 27 -14.91 -7.28 9.89
C HIS A 27 -13.59 -6.55 9.62
N TRP A 28 -12.57 -7.26 9.16
CA TRP A 28 -11.25 -6.67 8.92
C TRP A 28 -11.26 -5.67 7.76
N ARG A 29 -12.07 -5.88 6.71
CA ARG A 29 -12.26 -4.84 5.69
C ARG A 29 -12.85 -3.54 6.25
N LYS A 30 -13.80 -3.63 7.19
CA LYS A 30 -14.34 -2.43 7.87
C LYS A 30 -13.26 -1.74 8.70
N VAL A 31 -12.39 -2.52 9.37
CA VAL A 31 -11.23 -1.97 10.11
C VAL A 31 -10.29 -1.23 9.17
N LEU A 32 -9.88 -1.85 8.06
CA LEU A 32 -8.99 -1.24 7.07
C LEU A 32 -9.60 0.04 6.46
N ALA A 33 -10.88 -0.01 6.10
CA ALA A 33 -11.60 1.14 5.56
C ALA A 33 -11.74 2.27 6.59
N GLY A 34 -12.09 1.94 7.84
CA GLY A 34 -12.17 2.90 8.94
C GLY A 34 -10.83 3.56 9.24
N TYR A 35 -9.74 2.78 9.23
CA TYR A 35 -8.39 3.30 9.42
C TYR A 35 -7.96 4.20 8.26
N LEU A 36 -8.28 3.83 7.02
CA LEU A 36 -8.04 4.69 5.85
C LEU A 36 -8.76 6.03 6.00
N LEU A 37 -10.03 6.04 6.40
CA LEU A 37 -10.80 7.26 6.60
C LEU A 37 -10.22 8.13 7.72
N SER A 38 -9.73 7.51 8.79
CA SER A 38 -9.05 8.20 9.90
C SER A 38 -7.76 8.89 9.41
N CYS A 39 -6.88 8.14 8.74
CA CYS A 39 -5.66 8.67 8.15
C CYS A 39 -5.95 9.81 7.17
N ARG A 40 -6.91 9.62 6.26
CA ARG A 40 -7.30 10.62 5.26
C ARG A 40 -7.82 11.91 5.89
N ARG A 41 -8.67 11.81 6.91
CA ARG A 41 -9.19 12.98 7.65
C ARG A 41 -8.05 13.77 8.29
N LYS A 42 -7.08 13.07 8.89
CA LYS A 42 -5.91 13.69 9.51
C LYS A 42 -4.99 14.35 8.48
N VAL A 43 -4.77 13.70 7.33
CA VAL A 43 -4.07 14.30 6.18
C VAL A 43 -4.74 15.60 5.74
N TYR A 44 -6.06 15.60 5.53
CA TYR A 44 -6.78 16.81 5.07
C TYR A 44 -6.72 17.94 6.10
N LYS A 45 -6.87 17.63 7.38
CA LYS A 45 -6.69 18.61 8.46
C LYS A 45 -5.31 19.26 8.36
N TYR A 46 -4.24 18.46 8.31
CA TYR A 46 -2.89 18.99 8.26
C TYR A 46 -2.58 19.76 6.98
N ILE A 47 -3.13 19.37 5.83
CA ILE A 47 -3.05 20.19 4.62
C ILE A 47 -3.67 21.58 4.85
N GLY A 48 -4.80 21.65 5.55
CA GLY A 48 -5.43 22.91 5.96
C GLY A 48 -4.52 23.75 6.87
N GLU A 49 -3.91 23.14 7.89
CA GLU A 49 -2.98 23.83 8.80
C GLU A 49 -1.76 24.39 8.04
N LEU A 50 -1.16 23.60 7.13
CA LEU A 50 -0.01 24.05 6.33
C LEU A 50 -0.36 25.27 5.46
N LYS A 51 -1.58 25.31 4.89
CA LYS A 51 -2.06 26.46 4.11
C LYS A 51 -2.31 27.71 4.96
N ASN A 52 -2.61 27.53 6.25
CA ASN A 52 -2.90 28.62 7.19
C ASN A 52 -1.66 29.07 7.99
N ASN A 53 -0.47 28.93 7.41
CA ASN A 53 0.80 29.29 8.04
C ASN A 53 1.09 28.55 9.36
N ALA A 54 0.96 27.22 9.36
CA ALA A 54 1.34 26.35 10.48
C ALA A 54 2.67 26.74 11.14
N ASP A 55 2.66 26.83 12.47
CA ASP A 55 3.83 27.14 13.28
C ASP A 55 4.84 25.95 13.33
N PRO A 56 6.08 26.17 13.82
CA PRO A 56 7.08 25.11 13.90
C PRO A 56 6.69 23.89 14.75
N ILE A 57 5.79 24.03 15.72
CA ILE A 57 5.32 22.92 16.55
C ILE A 57 4.40 22.03 15.71
N CYS A 58 3.48 22.65 14.96
CA CYS A 58 2.60 21.97 14.03
C CYS A 58 3.39 21.26 12.91
N LEU A 59 4.44 21.87 12.36
CA LEU A 59 5.30 21.20 11.36
C LEU A 59 5.93 19.92 11.92
N LYS A 60 6.41 19.94 13.16
CA LYS A 60 6.96 18.75 13.84
C LYS A 60 5.89 17.69 14.11
N GLU A 61 4.69 18.09 14.51
CA GLU A 61 3.55 17.18 14.68
C GLU A 61 3.21 16.46 13.37
N ILE A 62 3.15 17.20 12.26
CA ILE A 62 2.87 16.67 10.93
C ILE A 62 3.96 15.70 10.49
N ALA A 63 5.23 16.07 10.69
CA ALA A 63 6.37 15.21 10.40
C ALA A 63 6.30 13.89 11.19
N GLY A 64 5.98 13.96 12.49
CA GLY A 64 5.80 12.79 13.34
C GLY A 64 4.61 11.92 12.92
N PHE A 65 3.53 12.52 12.43
CA PHE A 65 2.40 11.79 11.86
C PHE A 65 2.79 11.05 10.56
N LEU A 66 3.48 11.73 9.64
CA LEU A 66 3.97 11.10 8.41
C LEU A 66 4.88 9.90 8.70
N GLU A 67 5.77 10.04 9.68
CA GLU A 67 6.67 8.96 10.07
C GLU A 67 5.95 7.80 10.77
N SER A 68 5.08 8.09 11.75
CA SER A 68 4.40 7.06 12.53
C SER A 68 3.33 6.31 11.73
N ASN A 69 2.57 7.01 10.88
CA ASN A 69 1.45 6.39 10.15
C ASN A 69 1.83 5.88 8.75
N PHE A 70 2.78 6.52 8.07
CA PHE A 70 3.15 6.17 6.69
C PHE A 70 4.61 5.76 6.51
N GLY A 71 5.38 5.74 7.61
CA GLY A 71 6.81 5.48 7.59
C GLY A 71 7.63 6.48 6.79
N ILE A 72 7.08 7.67 6.58
CA ILE A 72 7.74 8.74 5.83
C ILE A 72 8.70 9.48 6.75
N THR A 73 10.00 9.22 6.60
CA THR A 73 11.02 10.01 7.30
C THR A 73 11.28 11.30 6.54
N ASN A 74 11.83 12.30 7.22
CA ASN A 74 12.02 13.61 6.63
C ASN A 74 13.53 13.91 6.55
N PRO A 75 14.03 14.47 5.43
CA PRO A 75 15.37 15.04 5.40
C PRO A 75 15.46 16.24 6.37
N PRO A 76 16.67 16.62 6.81
CA PRO A 76 16.86 17.79 7.67
C PRO A 76 16.52 19.07 6.88
N MET A 77 15.31 19.59 7.09
CA MET A 77 14.76 20.79 6.46
C MET A 77 14.07 21.66 7.51
N GLU A 78 14.03 22.97 7.29
CA GLU A 78 13.34 23.92 8.17
C GLU A 78 12.55 24.98 7.39
N GLY A 79 11.73 25.76 8.10
CA GLY A 79 11.02 26.90 7.54
C GLY A 79 10.04 26.54 6.42
N GLU A 80 9.96 27.43 5.42
CA GLU A 80 8.99 27.32 4.32
C GLU A 80 9.30 26.16 3.36
N GLU A 81 10.57 25.80 3.21
CA GLU A 81 10.98 24.62 2.44
C GLU A 81 10.41 23.35 3.09
N PHE A 82 10.55 23.23 4.41
CA PHE A 82 10.00 22.08 5.13
C PHE A 82 8.47 22.03 5.07
N ARG A 83 7.80 23.18 5.18
CA ARG A 83 6.34 23.27 5.00
C ARG A 83 5.90 22.78 3.62
N SER A 84 6.58 23.24 2.56
CA SER A 84 6.33 22.84 1.18
C SER A 84 6.59 21.34 0.97
N TYR A 85 7.66 20.82 1.58
CA TYR A 85 7.98 19.40 1.58
C TYR A 85 6.88 18.56 2.23
N LEU A 86 6.46 18.92 3.46
CA LEU A 86 5.39 18.23 4.17
C LEU A 86 4.07 18.25 3.39
N PHE A 87 3.74 19.39 2.76
CA PHE A 87 2.58 19.49 1.88
C PHE A 87 2.69 18.48 0.72
N SER A 88 3.85 18.40 0.06
CA SER A 88 4.08 17.46 -1.05
C SER A 88 3.97 15.97 -0.65
N LYS A 89 4.26 15.66 0.63
CA LYS A 89 4.17 14.30 1.20
C LYS A 89 2.73 13.99 1.63
N LEU A 90 2.02 14.94 2.22
CA LEU A 90 0.61 14.77 2.57
C LEU A 90 -0.31 14.72 1.34
N ASN A 91 -0.05 15.54 0.32
CA ASN A 91 -0.88 15.69 -0.88
C ASN A 91 -0.64 14.55 -1.89
N ARG A 92 -0.87 13.31 -1.42
CA ARG A 92 -0.70 12.05 -2.16
C ARG A 92 -1.92 11.17 -1.95
N PRO A 93 -2.19 10.21 -2.86
CA PRO A 93 -3.17 9.16 -2.61
C PRO A 93 -2.81 8.35 -1.36
N VAL A 94 -3.82 7.82 -0.67
CA VAL A 94 -3.65 7.03 0.56
C VAL A 94 -4.03 5.57 0.28
N ARG A 95 -3.24 4.63 0.78
CA ARG A 95 -3.61 3.21 0.84
C ARG A 95 -3.37 2.63 2.23
N VAL A 96 -4.27 1.75 2.65
CA VAL A 96 -4.11 0.91 3.82
C VAL A 96 -4.09 -0.53 3.36
N CYS A 97 -3.01 -1.24 3.66
CA CYS A 97 -2.81 -2.61 3.22
C CYS A 97 -2.91 -3.54 4.43
N GLY A 98 -3.81 -4.52 4.36
CA GLY A 98 -3.83 -5.64 5.28
C GLY A 98 -2.58 -6.50 5.07
N MET A 99 -1.95 -6.91 6.16
CA MET A 99 -0.74 -7.72 6.18
C MET A 99 -0.99 -8.95 7.03
N VAL A 100 -0.76 -10.15 6.51
CA VAL A 100 -0.92 -11.39 7.27
C VAL A 100 0.45 -11.95 7.66
N PRO A 101 0.57 -12.65 8.79
CA PRO A 101 1.83 -13.31 9.17
C PRO A 101 2.34 -14.24 8.06
N ALA A 102 3.64 -14.21 7.79
CA ALA A 102 4.24 -15.03 6.76
C ALA A 102 4.24 -16.51 7.14
N THR A 103 3.63 -17.35 6.28
CA THR A 103 3.55 -18.82 6.45
C THR A 103 4.45 -19.56 5.45
N GLY A 104 5.38 -18.86 4.79
CA GLY A 104 6.23 -19.40 3.71
C GLY A 104 5.65 -19.23 2.31
N GLU A 105 4.45 -18.64 2.18
CA GLU A 105 3.85 -18.31 0.88
C GLU A 105 4.63 -17.20 0.17
N PRO A 106 4.89 -17.32 -1.15
CA PRO A 106 5.49 -16.24 -1.93
C PRO A 106 4.51 -15.08 -2.07
N GLY A 107 5.02 -13.86 -1.93
CA GLY A 107 4.22 -12.64 -2.07
C GLY A 107 5.03 -11.37 -1.74
N GLY A 108 4.40 -10.22 -1.94
CA GLY A 108 4.98 -8.93 -1.60
C GLY A 108 5.06 -8.73 -0.08
N GLY A 109 6.25 -8.47 0.45
CA GLY A 109 6.47 -8.18 1.87
C GLY A 109 6.42 -6.67 2.18
N PRO A 110 6.11 -6.25 3.42
CA PRO A 110 6.23 -4.88 3.85
C PRO A 110 7.69 -4.50 4.09
N PHE A 111 8.11 -3.35 3.58
CA PHE A 111 9.44 -2.77 3.78
C PHE A 111 9.34 -1.26 3.95
N ARG A 112 10.29 -0.68 4.67
CA ARG A 112 10.59 0.76 4.57
C ARG A 112 11.73 0.91 3.57
N VAL A 113 11.48 1.62 2.47
CA VAL A 113 12.48 1.89 1.42
C VAL A 113 13.01 3.30 1.56
N VAL A 114 14.16 3.57 0.94
CA VAL A 114 14.70 4.92 0.81
C VAL A 114 14.32 5.45 -0.58
N ASP A 115 13.55 6.52 -0.60
CA ASP A 115 13.14 7.27 -1.78
C ASP A 115 14.33 8.09 -2.34
N ARG A 116 14.22 8.57 -3.59
CA ARG A 116 15.30 9.34 -4.27
C ARG A 116 15.66 10.65 -3.58
N ASP A 117 14.72 11.22 -2.82
CA ASP A 117 14.93 12.44 -2.04
C ASP A 117 15.57 12.16 -0.67
N GLY A 118 15.97 10.91 -0.39
CA GLY A 118 16.57 10.47 0.86
C GLY A 118 15.57 10.17 1.98
N SER A 119 14.27 10.39 1.76
CA SER A 119 13.25 10.01 2.75
C SER A 119 12.99 8.51 2.77
N GLY A 120 12.51 8.00 3.91
CA GLY A 120 11.94 6.68 4.03
C GLY A 120 10.50 6.65 3.53
N SER A 121 9.99 5.53 3.04
CA SER A 121 8.55 5.32 2.82
C SER A 121 8.16 3.85 2.94
N LEU A 122 6.94 3.54 3.40
CA LEU A 122 6.45 2.16 3.45
C LEU A 122 6.03 1.66 2.06
N GLN A 123 6.60 0.54 1.64
CA GLN A 123 6.29 -0.12 0.37
C GLN A 123 6.04 -1.61 0.57
N ILE A 124 5.24 -2.16 -0.33
CA ILE A 124 5.21 -3.61 -0.56
C ILE A 124 6.28 -3.87 -1.61
N LEU A 125 7.15 -4.86 -1.41
CA LEU A 125 8.14 -5.27 -2.42
C LEU A 125 8.11 -6.77 -2.64
N GLU A 126 8.29 -7.17 -3.89
CA GLU A 126 8.48 -8.56 -4.27
C GLU A 126 9.95 -8.99 -4.17
N SER A 127 10.20 -10.29 -4.05
CA SER A 127 11.55 -10.83 -3.99
C SER A 127 12.41 -10.46 -5.21
N ALA A 128 11.79 -10.31 -6.39
CA ALA A 128 12.48 -9.90 -7.61
C ALA A 128 13.13 -8.51 -7.48
N GLN A 129 12.55 -7.60 -6.70
CA GLN A 129 13.07 -6.24 -6.49
C GLN A 129 14.24 -6.19 -5.50
N LEU A 130 14.50 -7.27 -4.76
CA LEU A 130 15.55 -7.33 -3.75
C LEU A 130 16.92 -7.71 -4.33
N GLN A 131 17.03 -7.92 -5.66
CA GLN A 131 18.29 -8.17 -6.36
C GLN A 131 19.14 -9.30 -5.72
N GLY A 132 18.49 -10.38 -5.31
CA GLY A 132 19.15 -11.52 -4.66
C GLY A 132 19.51 -11.31 -3.17
N LYS A 133 19.26 -10.12 -2.61
CA LYS A 133 19.36 -9.90 -1.16
C LYS A 133 18.12 -10.46 -0.47
N ARG A 134 18.34 -11.06 0.70
CA ARG A 134 17.27 -11.60 1.53
C ARG A 134 17.09 -10.72 2.76
N TYR A 135 15.94 -10.07 2.85
CA TYR A 135 15.53 -9.35 4.05
C TYR A 135 14.45 -10.17 4.74
N PRO A 136 14.57 -10.44 6.06
CA PRO A 136 13.53 -11.13 6.78
C PRO A 136 12.27 -10.26 6.78
N SER A 137 11.13 -10.88 6.48
CA SER A 137 9.84 -10.23 6.60
C SER A 137 8.92 -11.10 7.43
N THR A 138 8.29 -10.51 8.42
CA THR A 138 7.38 -11.21 9.34
C THR A 138 5.98 -11.38 8.74
N HIS A 139 5.67 -10.63 7.67
CA HIS A 139 4.34 -10.55 7.06
C HIS A 139 4.42 -10.52 5.54
N PHE A 140 3.30 -10.76 4.87
CA PHE A 140 3.14 -10.45 3.44
C PHE A 140 1.76 -9.86 3.18
N ASN A 141 1.62 -9.17 2.04
CA ASN A 141 0.36 -8.59 1.61
C ASN A 141 -0.44 -9.61 0.78
N PRO A 142 -1.65 -10.00 1.20
CA PRO A 142 -2.52 -10.91 0.46
C PRO A 142 -3.31 -10.23 -0.68
N VAL A 143 -2.88 -9.04 -1.11
CA VAL A 143 -3.69 -8.10 -1.91
C VAL A 143 -5.03 -7.84 -1.20
N ASP A 144 -5.00 -7.33 0.03
CA ASP A 144 -6.18 -6.72 0.66
C ASP A 144 -5.85 -5.25 0.92
N ILE A 145 -6.21 -4.39 -0.04
CA ILE A 145 -5.76 -3.00 -0.08
C ILE A 145 -6.99 -2.11 -0.19
N VAL A 146 -7.14 -1.18 0.74
CA VAL A 146 -8.14 -0.12 0.66
C VAL A 146 -7.42 1.16 0.22
N CYS A 147 -7.92 1.77 -0.85
CA CYS A 147 -7.32 2.94 -1.50
C CYS A 147 -8.28 4.12 -1.45
N SER A 148 -7.73 5.34 -1.36
CA SER A 148 -8.45 6.60 -1.59
C SER A 148 -7.55 7.53 -2.40
N PHE A 149 -8.07 8.02 -3.51
CA PHE A 149 -7.33 8.85 -4.47
C PHE A 149 -7.98 10.20 -4.73
N LYS A 150 -8.88 10.63 -3.83
CA LYS A 150 -9.39 12.00 -3.77
C LYS A 150 -8.49 12.87 -2.91
N ALA A 151 -8.20 14.06 -3.40
CA ALA A 151 -7.52 15.11 -2.67
C ALA A 151 -8.47 15.80 -1.69
N TYR A 152 -7.91 16.66 -0.84
CA TYR A 152 -8.63 17.41 0.19
C TYR A 152 -9.66 18.40 -0.39
N ASP A 153 -9.52 18.78 -1.66
CA ASP A 153 -10.42 19.67 -2.41
C ASP A 153 -11.44 18.92 -3.28
N GLY A 154 -11.49 17.58 -3.17
CA GLY A 154 -12.39 16.73 -3.95
C GLY A 154 -11.85 16.35 -5.33
N THR A 155 -10.71 16.89 -5.76
CA THR A 155 -10.10 16.51 -7.04
C THR A 155 -9.57 15.08 -7.00
N THR A 156 -9.63 14.37 -8.12
CA THR A 156 -9.03 13.02 -8.24
C THR A 156 -7.55 13.15 -8.62
N TYR A 157 -6.64 12.62 -7.80
CA TYR A 157 -5.22 12.56 -8.12
C TYR A 157 -4.98 11.77 -9.40
N ARG A 158 -4.12 12.27 -10.30
CA ARG A 158 -3.66 11.51 -11.47
C ARG A 158 -2.71 10.39 -11.02
N LEU A 159 -3.17 9.14 -10.95
CA LEU A 159 -2.44 8.06 -10.28
C LEU A 159 -1.10 7.73 -10.93
N SER A 160 -0.96 7.93 -12.25
CA SER A 160 0.31 7.76 -12.96
C SER A 160 1.41 8.70 -12.45
N GLN A 161 1.07 9.85 -11.85
CA GLN A 161 2.03 10.76 -11.21
C GLN A 161 2.55 10.25 -9.87
N PHE A 162 2.02 9.13 -9.36
CA PHE A 162 2.44 8.53 -8.09
C PHE A 162 3.04 7.12 -8.25
N ARG A 163 3.34 6.74 -9.49
CA ARG A 163 4.10 5.53 -9.85
C ARG A 163 5.60 5.83 -9.89
N ASP A 164 6.41 4.79 -9.74
CA ASP A 164 7.82 4.76 -10.11
C ASP A 164 8.01 3.90 -11.37
N ASP A 165 8.32 4.55 -12.49
CA ASP A 165 8.48 3.90 -13.80
C ASP A 165 9.75 3.04 -13.89
N ASP A 166 10.73 3.26 -13.01
CA ASP A 166 12.01 2.54 -13.02
C ASP A 166 11.94 1.20 -12.27
N THR A 167 10.77 0.84 -11.74
CA THR A 167 10.54 -0.41 -11.00
C THR A 167 9.97 -1.55 -11.85
N GLY A 168 9.82 -1.32 -13.16
CA GLY A 168 9.51 -2.40 -14.10
C GLY A 168 10.64 -3.42 -14.15
N PHE A 169 10.32 -4.69 -14.34
CA PHE A 169 11.31 -5.76 -14.39
C PHE A 169 11.00 -6.79 -15.48
N ILE A 170 12.02 -7.56 -15.86
CA ILE A 170 11.85 -8.66 -16.80
C ILE A 170 11.63 -9.94 -16.01
N SER A 171 10.48 -10.59 -16.21
CA SER A 171 10.20 -11.92 -15.69
C SER A 171 10.42 -12.99 -16.77
N GLN A 172 10.85 -14.16 -16.35
CA GLN A 172 10.88 -15.35 -17.21
C GLN A 172 9.55 -16.08 -17.09
N LYS A 173 8.90 -16.33 -18.22
CA LYS A 173 7.66 -17.12 -18.31
C LYS A 173 7.85 -18.25 -19.31
N SER A 174 7.03 -19.28 -19.22
CA SER A 174 6.94 -20.30 -20.25
C SER A 174 5.55 -20.29 -20.88
N PHE A 175 5.49 -20.42 -22.20
CA PHE A 175 4.24 -20.59 -22.93
C PHE A 175 4.43 -21.69 -23.96
N LEU A 176 3.62 -22.75 -23.86
CA LEU A 176 3.69 -23.93 -24.73
C LEU A 176 5.11 -24.52 -24.84
N GLY A 177 5.82 -24.61 -23.72
CA GLY A 177 7.17 -25.16 -23.65
C GLY A 177 8.28 -24.24 -24.17
N ARG A 178 7.96 -23.01 -24.59
CA ARG A 178 8.96 -22.00 -24.97
C ARG A 178 9.19 -21.03 -23.83
N GLU A 179 10.46 -20.74 -23.55
CA GLU A 179 10.82 -19.66 -22.64
C GLU A 179 10.56 -18.29 -23.29
N LEU A 180 9.95 -17.41 -22.52
CA LEU A 180 9.61 -16.05 -22.87
C LEU A 180 10.18 -15.10 -21.83
N LYS A 181 10.62 -13.93 -22.29
CA LYS A 181 10.90 -12.79 -21.42
C LYS A 181 9.70 -11.85 -21.49
N ALA A 182 9.07 -11.59 -20.36
CA ALA A 182 7.97 -10.64 -20.25
C ALA A 182 8.47 -9.38 -19.54
N LEU A 183 8.21 -8.21 -20.13
CA LEU A 183 8.39 -6.95 -19.42
C LEU A 183 7.17 -6.70 -18.55
N GLU A 184 7.36 -6.70 -17.24
CA GLU A 184 6.33 -6.36 -16.27
C GLU A 184 6.47 -4.90 -15.88
N LEU A 185 5.45 -4.11 -16.23
CA LEU A 185 5.35 -2.72 -15.81
C LEU A 185 5.12 -2.63 -14.29
N PRO A 186 5.38 -1.47 -13.69
CA PRO A 186 5.12 -1.27 -12.27
C PRO A 186 3.64 -1.54 -11.94
N GLY A 187 3.41 -2.45 -11.00
CA GLY A 187 2.12 -2.95 -10.54
C GLY A 187 1.86 -2.67 -9.07
N LEU A 188 0.90 -3.38 -8.48
CA LEU A 188 0.42 -3.14 -7.11
C LEU A 188 1.51 -3.33 -6.05
N TRP A 189 2.37 -4.33 -6.24
CA TRP A 189 3.47 -4.66 -5.36
C TRP A 189 4.82 -4.11 -5.82
N ASN A 190 4.94 -3.65 -7.06
CA ASN A 190 6.19 -3.14 -7.62
C ASN A 190 5.96 -1.73 -8.19
N GLY A 191 6.05 -0.72 -7.34
CA GLY A 191 6.16 0.71 -7.73
C GLY A 191 4.97 1.37 -8.44
N GLY A 192 3.91 0.65 -8.81
CA GLY A 192 2.64 1.21 -9.30
C GLY A 192 1.99 2.18 -8.32
N MET A 193 2.31 2.05 -7.04
CA MET A 193 1.86 2.90 -5.94
C MET A 193 3.03 3.45 -5.11
N SER A 194 4.21 3.64 -5.71
CA SER A 194 5.44 4.01 -4.99
C SER A 194 5.31 5.30 -4.19
N ARG A 195 4.59 6.31 -4.71
CA ARG A 195 4.46 7.62 -4.05
C ARG A 195 3.10 7.78 -3.38
N TRP A 196 2.57 6.71 -2.80
CA TRP A 196 1.35 6.73 -2.02
C TRP A 196 1.65 6.78 -0.52
N ASN A 197 0.80 7.45 0.24
CA ASN A 197 0.81 7.39 1.70
C ASN A 197 0.30 6.01 2.12
N THR A 198 1.22 5.13 2.48
CA THR A 198 0.98 3.70 2.70
C THR A 198 1.00 3.40 4.19
N ALA A 199 -0.07 2.80 4.71
CA ALA A 199 -0.07 2.27 6.07
C ALA A 199 -0.32 0.75 6.06
N PHE A 200 0.34 0.04 6.97
CA PHE A 200 0.18 -1.40 7.15
C PHE A 200 -0.63 -1.69 8.40
N VAL A 201 -1.54 -2.66 8.28
CA VAL A 201 -2.35 -3.17 9.39
C VAL A 201 -2.21 -4.68 9.39
N GLU A 202 -1.73 -5.23 10.51
CA GLU A 202 -1.76 -6.68 10.70
C GLU A 202 -3.22 -7.15 10.73
N VAL A 203 -3.53 -8.16 9.94
CA VAL A 203 -4.84 -8.83 9.89
C VAL A 203 -4.65 -10.33 10.10
N PRO A 204 -5.64 -11.03 10.68
CA PRO A 204 -5.53 -12.46 10.93
C PRO A 204 -5.35 -13.25 9.64
N LEU A 205 -4.58 -14.34 9.72
CA LEU A 205 -4.40 -15.27 8.61
C LEU A 205 -5.72 -15.80 8.05
N SER A 206 -6.78 -15.89 8.86
CA SER A 206 -8.13 -16.31 8.43
C SER A 206 -8.78 -15.38 7.40
N THR A 207 -8.25 -14.17 7.20
CA THR A 207 -8.68 -13.26 6.13
C THR A 207 -8.02 -13.58 4.77
N PHE A 208 -7.08 -14.53 4.76
CA PHE A 208 -6.33 -14.98 3.60
C PHE A 208 -6.51 -16.48 3.35
N ASN A 209 -7.28 -16.79 2.30
CA ASN A 209 -7.68 -18.13 1.89
C ASN A 209 -7.48 -18.28 0.37
N PRO A 210 -6.22 -18.31 -0.11
CA PRO A 210 -5.93 -18.38 -1.53
C PRO A 210 -6.21 -19.79 -2.10
N VAL A 211 -6.72 -19.84 -3.33
CA VAL A 211 -6.86 -21.06 -4.12
C VAL A 211 -5.88 -20.99 -5.30
N LYS A 212 -4.72 -21.66 -5.17
CA LYS A 212 -3.67 -21.70 -6.21
C LYS A 212 -3.74 -22.97 -7.05
N THR A 213 -4.23 -24.05 -6.46
CA THR A 213 -4.42 -25.36 -7.08
C THR A 213 -5.82 -25.89 -6.79
N VAL A 214 -6.28 -26.86 -7.59
CA VAL A 214 -7.58 -27.53 -7.34
C VAL A 214 -7.63 -28.16 -5.95
N MET A 215 -6.50 -28.64 -5.41
CA MET A 215 -6.44 -29.25 -4.08
C MET A 215 -6.69 -28.24 -2.95
N ASP A 216 -6.46 -26.94 -3.19
CA ASP A 216 -6.73 -25.91 -2.17
C ASP A 216 -8.23 -25.78 -1.87
N LEU A 217 -9.10 -26.13 -2.83
CA LEU A 217 -10.56 -26.16 -2.63
C LEU A 217 -11.00 -27.22 -1.62
N LEU A 218 -10.17 -28.22 -1.32
CA LEU A 218 -10.49 -29.27 -0.34
C LEU A 218 -10.32 -28.78 1.11
N ARG A 219 -9.69 -27.62 1.33
CA ARG A 219 -9.53 -27.05 2.69
C ARG A 219 -10.91 -26.70 3.26
N ASN A 220 -11.10 -26.98 4.56
CA ASN A 220 -12.38 -26.76 5.25
C ASN A 220 -12.96 -25.35 5.07
N VAL A 221 -12.11 -24.32 4.91
CA VAL A 221 -12.58 -22.94 4.72
C VAL A 221 -13.32 -22.71 3.39
N HIS A 222 -13.14 -23.58 2.40
CA HIS A 222 -13.84 -23.57 1.12
C HIS A 222 -15.01 -24.56 1.06
N ASN A 223 -15.20 -25.36 2.11
CA ASN A 223 -16.29 -26.31 2.23
C ASN A 223 -17.45 -25.67 3.00
N ASN A 224 -18.59 -25.45 2.32
CA ASN A 224 -19.87 -24.91 2.83
C ASN A 224 -19.82 -23.54 3.55
#